data_AF-A0A5F2GA92-F1
#
_entry.id   AF-A0A5F2GA92-F1
#
_cell.length_a   1.000
_cell.length_b   1.000
_cell.length_c   1.000
_cell.angle_alpha   90.00
_cell.angle_beta   90.00
_cell.angle_gamma   90.00
#
_symmetry.space_group_name_H-M   'P 1'
#
loop_
_entity.id
_entity.type
_entity.pdbx_description
1 polymer ?
#
loop_
_entity_poly.entity_id
_entity_poly.type
_entity_poly.pdbx_seq_one_letter_code
_entity_poly.pdbx_strand_id
1 'polypeptide(L)'
;MRERSNIGAGFCAAALLSCAFLFASTAMAQEWTTSLVDIHQGSPLSDKARDLGNGGYELQSGSWVSFSRWYHASWVDMHVDLLTQITPDTGILWGFGTGEQAEKYRIEPSLKLGFLTQIHPNPNSTLSLSVTSTIGGNLTEKPCQADYGDLGTYSVNCRLAAGEMAPEETLKYLVNAKPETMRLWLNYRLTF
;
A
#
# COMPACT_ATOMS: atom_id res chain seq x y z
N MET A 1 8.12 -33.23 76.57
CA MET A 1 8.02 -33.28 75.09
C MET A 1 6.73 -32.56 74.70
N ARG A 2 6.81 -31.55 73.80
CA ARG A 2 5.79 -30.95 72.89
C ARG A 2 4.31 -30.87 73.34
N GLU A 3 3.52 -29.82 73.12
CA GLU A 3 3.58 -28.69 72.18
C GLU A 3 2.53 -27.63 72.62
N ARG A 4 2.85 -26.34 72.43
CA ARG A 4 1.87 -25.22 72.40
C ARG A 4 1.32 -25.12 70.97
N SER A 5 0.05 -24.75 70.80
CA SER A 5 -0.40 -24.13 69.55
C SER A 5 -1.24 -22.88 69.83
N ASN A 6 -0.81 -21.81 69.19
CA ASN A 6 -1.21 -20.42 69.34
C ASN A 6 -2.39 -20.12 68.39
N ILE A 7 -3.43 -19.48 68.90
CA ILE A 7 -4.51 -18.90 68.11
C ILE A 7 -4.17 -17.41 67.91
N GLY A 8 -3.90 -16.99 66.67
CA GLY A 8 -3.74 -15.57 66.37
C GLY A 8 -3.00 -15.29 65.07
N ALA A 9 -3.67 -15.41 63.93
CA ALA A 9 -3.15 -14.90 62.64
C ALA A 9 -4.22 -14.69 61.55
N GLY A 10 -5.51 -14.53 61.91
CA GLY A 10 -6.59 -14.52 60.92
C GLY A 10 -7.07 -13.14 60.45
N PHE A 11 -6.89 -12.09 61.26
CA PHE A 11 -7.65 -10.83 61.06
C PHE A 11 -6.89 -9.69 60.37
N CYS A 12 -5.55 -9.72 60.29
CA CYS A 12 -4.79 -8.64 59.64
C CYS A 12 -4.65 -8.80 58.11
N ALA A 13 -4.90 -9.98 57.55
CA ALA A 13 -4.74 -10.22 56.11
C ALA A 13 -5.93 -9.73 55.27
N ALA A 14 -7.13 -9.61 55.85
CA ALA A 14 -8.34 -9.21 55.10
C ALA A 14 -8.43 -7.69 54.85
N ALA A 15 -7.82 -6.87 55.71
CA ALA A 15 -7.88 -5.41 55.58
C ALA A 15 -6.95 -4.85 54.49
N LEU A 16 -5.82 -5.50 54.22
CA LEU A 16 -4.85 -5.05 53.22
C LEU A 16 -5.27 -5.32 51.77
N LEU A 17 -6.19 -6.25 51.53
CA LEU A 17 -6.74 -6.54 50.20
C LEU A 17 -7.80 -5.53 49.74
N SER A 18 -8.35 -4.72 50.65
CA SER A 18 -9.41 -3.74 50.30
C SER A 18 -8.86 -2.37 49.88
N CYS A 19 -7.61 -2.01 50.23
CA CYS A 19 -7.01 -0.74 49.81
C CYS A 19 -6.31 -0.80 48.44
N ALA A 20 -6.08 -2.00 47.88
CA ALA A 20 -5.46 -2.14 46.56
C ALA A 20 -6.43 -1.88 45.39
N PHE A 21 -7.74 -1.83 45.65
CA PHE A 21 -8.76 -1.61 44.61
C PHE A 21 -9.18 -0.13 44.44
N LEU A 22 -8.67 0.79 45.26
CA LEU A 22 -9.01 2.22 45.16
C LEU A 22 -8.04 3.03 44.28
N PHE A 23 -7.00 2.40 43.73
CA PHE A 23 -6.07 3.01 42.77
C PHE A 23 -6.07 2.31 41.41
N ALA A 24 -7.15 1.63 41.05
CA ALA A 24 -7.43 1.40 39.64
C ALA A 24 -7.75 2.76 39.02
N SER A 25 -6.72 3.48 38.58
CA SER A 25 -6.87 4.60 37.65
C SER A 25 -7.87 4.15 36.60
N THR A 26 -8.96 4.90 36.43
CA THR A 26 -9.85 4.71 35.28
C THR A 26 -8.96 4.76 34.05
N ALA A 27 -8.59 3.60 33.52
CA ALA A 27 -8.01 3.51 32.20
C ALA A 27 -9.07 4.10 31.30
N MET A 28 -8.88 5.35 30.90
CA MET A 28 -9.73 5.95 29.89
C MET A 28 -9.65 5.00 28.70
N ALA A 29 -10.77 4.35 28.38
CA ALA A 29 -10.89 3.60 27.15
C ALA A 29 -10.69 4.62 26.03
N GLN A 30 -9.47 4.71 25.51
CA GLN A 30 -9.15 5.59 24.40
C GLN A 30 -9.77 4.94 23.16
N GLU A 31 -10.97 5.39 22.81
CA GLU A 31 -11.71 4.89 21.67
C GLU A 31 -11.01 5.35 20.39
N TRP A 32 -10.21 4.46 19.79
CA TRP A 32 -9.57 4.73 18.51
C TRP A 32 -10.63 4.77 17.41
N THR A 33 -10.86 5.96 16.87
CA THR A 33 -11.80 6.13 15.77
C THR A 33 -11.05 5.96 14.45
N THR A 34 -11.48 5.00 13.63
CA THR A 34 -10.98 4.84 12.26
C THR A 34 -11.97 5.43 11.28
N SER A 35 -11.50 6.30 10.39
CA SER A 35 -12.29 6.99 9.38
C SER A 35 -11.71 6.73 8.00
N LEU A 36 -12.59 6.69 6.99
CA LEU A 36 -12.20 6.65 5.58
C LEU A 36 -11.70 8.02 5.14
N VAL A 37 -10.51 8.06 4.57
CA VAL A 37 -9.89 9.29 4.06
C VAL A 37 -10.17 9.43 2.56
N ASP A 38 -9.94 8.37 1.81
CA ASP A 38 -10.07 8.39 0.35
C ASP A 38 -10.30 6.99 -0.22
N ILE A 39 -10.97 6.94 -1.38
CA ILE A 39 -11.05 5.77 -2.25
C ILE A 39 -10.84 6.25 -3.67
N HIS A 40 -9.83 5.73 -4.35
CA HIS A 40 -9.57 6.05 -5.75
C HIS A 40 -9.21 4.82 -6.56
N GLN A 41 -9.47 4.91 -7.87
CA GLN A 41 -9.10 3.91 -8.85
C GLN A 41 -7.93 4.42 -9.69
N GLY A 42 -7.02 3.51 -10.00
CA GLY A 42 -5.82 3.77 -10.76
C GLY A 42 -4.68 4.30 -9.91
N SER A 43 -3.51 4.25 -10.50
CA SER A 43 -2.27 4.83 -9.99
C SER A 43 -1.47 5.40 -11.16
N PRO A 44 -0.43 6.21 -10.92
CA PRO A 44 0.50 6.61 -11.98
C PRO A 44 1.12 5.41 -12.72
N LEU A 45 1.24 4.25 -12.06
CA LEU A 45 1.71 3.02 -12.68
C LEU A 45 0.62 2.34 -13.54
N SER A 46 -0.65 2.44 -13.16
CA SER A 46 -1.78 2.01 -14.00
C SER A 46 -1.84 2.83 -15.29
N ASP A 47 -1.65 4.15 -15.20
CA ASP A 47 -1.56 5.02 -16.39
C ASP A 47 -0.39 4.62 -17.28
N LYS A 48 0.78 4.40 -16.69
CA LYS A 48 1.96 3.90 -17.43
C LYS A 48 1.70 2.55 -18.10
N ALA A 49 1.03 1.63 -17.42
CA ALA A 49 0.70 0.32 -17.98
C ALA A 49 -0.30 0.43 -19.14
N ARG A 50 -1.30 1.31 -19.02
CA ARG A 50 -2.25 1.62 -20.10
C ARG A 50 -1.53 2.22 -21.31
N ASP A 51 -0.55 3.08 -21.10
CA ASP A 51 0.23 3.68 -22.19
C ASP A 51 1.05 2.66 -22.98
N LEU A 52 1.49 1.56 -22.36
CA LEU A 52 2.14 0.44 -23.08
C LEU A 52 1.21 -0.25 -24.07
N GLY A 53 -0.11 -0.15 -23.86
CA GLY A 53 -1.13 -0.64 -24.78
C GLY A 53 -1.31 0.21 -26.03
N ASN A 54 -0.70 1.40 -26.10
CA ASN A 54 -0.77 2.26 -27.28
C ASN A 54 0.19 1.76 -28.35
N GLY A 55 -0.35 1.19 -29.41
CA GLY A 55 0.40 0.76 -30.59
C GLY A 55 0.11 -0.66 -31.02
N GLY A 56 0.99 -1.18 -31.86
CA GLY A 56 0.90 -2.49 -32.47
C GLY A 56 1.93 -2.64 -33.59
N TYR A 57 1.95 -3.80 -34.22
CA TYR A 57 2.72 -4.04 -35.43
C TYR A 57 1.96 -4.96 -36.38
N GLU A 58 2.38 -4.95 -37.64
CA GLU A 58 1.88 -5.85 -38.67
C GLU A 58 2.77 -7.09 -38.76
N LEU A 59 2.16 -8.27 -38.79
CA LEU A 59 2.85 -9.53 -39.01
C LEU A 59 3.17 -9.71 -40.51
N GLN A 60 4.11 -10.60 -40.82
CA GLN A 60 4.43 -10.96 -42.22
C GLN A 60 3.22 -11.49 -43.01
N SER A 61 2.20 -12.00 -42.31
CA SER A 61 0.92 -12.43 -42.87
C SER A 61 -0.03 -11.29 -43.24
N GLY A 62 0.33 -10.02 -43.00
CA GLY A 62 -0.51 -8.84 -43.19
C GLY A 62 -1.56 -8.62 -42.09
N SER A 63 -1.48 -9.39 -41.00
CA SER A 63 -2.38 -9.25 -39.86
C SER A 63 -1.85 -8.24 -38.85
N TRP A 64 -2.71 -7.31 -38.41
CA TRP A 64 -2.36 -6.33 -37.38
C TRP A 64 -2.50 -6.91 -35.97
N VAL A 65 -1.47 -6.73 -35.16
CA VAL A 65 -1.44 -7.09 -33.75
C VAL A 65 -1.46 -5.81 -32.92
N SER A 66 -2.60 -5.54 -32.28
CA SER A 66 -2.76 -4.41 -31.36
C SER A 66 -2.27 -4.77 -29.96
N PHE A 67 -1.50 -3.86 -29.33
CA PHE A 67 -1.08 -4.02 -27.95
C PHE A 67 -2.23 -3.78 -26.97
N SER A 68 -3.27 -3.04 -27.35
CA SER A 68 -4.36 -2.66 -26.45
C SER A 68 -4.97 -3.84 -25.70
N ARG A 69 -5.15 -4.99 -26.36
CA ARG A 69 -5.69 -6.20 -25.74
C ARG A 69 -4.75 -6.81 -24.70
N TRP A 70 -3.44 -6.73 -24.92
CA TRP A 70 -2.41 -7.29 -24.05
C TRP A 70 -2.23 -6.50 -22.74
N TYR A 71 -2.46 -5.19 -22.80
CA TYR A 71 -2.34 -4.28 -21.66
C TYR A 71 -3.70 -3.87 -21.07
N HIS A 72 -4.79 -4.44 -21.56
CA HIS A 72 -6.10 -4.23 -20.97
C HIS A 72 -6.26 -5.11 -19.72
N ALA A 73 -6.47 -4.47 -18.57
CA ALA A 73 -6.85 -5.13 -17.32
C ALA A 73 -8.37 -5.10 -17.13
N SER A 74 -8.95 -6.21 -16.68
CA SER A 74 -10.37 -6.27 -16.30
C SER A 74 -10.64 -5.61 -14.95
N TRP A 75 -9.60 -5.41 -14.14
CA TRP A 75 -9.63 -4.75 -12.86
C TRP A 75 -8.44 -3.80 -12.76
N VAL A 76 -8.72 -2.50 -12.67
CA VAL A 76 -7.72 -1.45 -12.45
C VAL A 76 -7.49 -1.33 -10.95
N ASP A 77 -6.25 -1.05 -10.56
CA ASP A 77 -5.84 -0.94 -9.17
C ASP A 77 -6.78 -0.03 -8.35
N MET A 78 -7.23 -0.48 -7.20
CA MET A 78 -8.12 0.25 -6.29
C MET A 78 -7.41 0.52 -4.99
N HIS A 79 -7.38 1.78 -4.56
CA HIS A 79 -6.77 2.22 -3.31
C HIS A 79 -7.84 2.65 -2.32
N VAL A 80 -7.65 2.23 -1.07
CA VAL A 80 -8.46 2.64 0.07
C VAL A 80 -7.53 3.18 1.14
N ASP A 81 -7.72 4.45 1.51
CA ASP A 81 -6.93 5.14 2.53
C ASP A 81 -7.79 5.43 3.77
N LEU A 82 -7.23 5.17 4.93
CA LEU A 82 -7.87 5.23 6.24
C LEU A 82 -7.01 6.03 7.22
N LEU A 83 -7.67 6.66 8.19
CA LEU A 83 -7.05 7.38 9.30
C LEU A 83 -7.59 6.82 10.61
N THR A 84 -6.72 6.24 11.41
CA THR A 84 -7.01 5.88 12.80
C THR A 84 -6.51 6.98 13.72
N GLN A 85 -7.44 7.70 14.35
CA GLN A 85 -7.13 8.78 15.27
C GLN A 85 -6.66 8.21 16.61
N ILE A 86 -5.46 8.62 17.02
CA ILE A 86 -4.92 8.30 18.35
C ILE A 86 -5.29 9.43 19.30
N THR A 87 -5.07 10.68 18.91
CA THR A 87 -5.46 11.87 19.67
C THR A 87 -6.23 12.83 18.75
N PRO A 88 -6.86 13.90 19.28
CA PRO A 88 -7.54 14.89 18.44
C PRO A 88 -6.64 15.51 17.36
N ASP A 89 -5.33 15.52 17.59
CA ASP A 89 -4.34 16.16 16.73
C ASP A 89 -3.38 15.17 16.05
N THR A 90 -3.59 13.87 16.22
CA THR A 90 -2.62 12.86 15.78
C THR A 90 -3.30 11.57 15.38
N GLY A 91 -2.88 10.98 14.26
CA GLY A 91 -3.39 9.70 13.80
C GLY A 91 -2.41 8.93 12.92
N ILE A 92 -2.72 7.66 12.74
CA ILE A 92 -2.03 6.75 11.83
C ILE A 92 -2.79 6.73 10.52
N LEU A 93 -2.08 7.03 9.43
CA LEU A 93 -2.57 6.82 8.08
C LEU A 93 -2.23 5.40 7.66
N TRP A 94 -3.19 4.68 7.10
CA TRP A 94 -2.92 3.38 6.52
C TRP A 94 -3.88 3.11 5.38
N GLY A 95 -3.47 2.27 4.44
CA GLY A 95 -4.27 1.98 3.27
C GLY A 95 -3.74 0.79 2.49
N PHE A 96 -4.51 0.31 1.54
CA PHE A 96 -4.09 -0.78 0.67
C PHE A 96 -4.52 -0.55 -0.77
N GLY A 97 -3.70 -1.04 -1.69
CA GLY A 97 -3.96 -1.10 -3.13
C GLY A 97 -4.19 -2.55 -3.53
N THR A 98 -5.21 -2.81 -4.34
CA THR A 98 -5.55 -4.17 -4.78
C THR A 98 -4.54 -4.76 -5.76
N GLY A 99 -3.74 -3.92 -6.40
CA GLY A 99 -2.95 -4.27 -7.58
C GLY A 99 -3.81 -4.36 -8.83
N GLU A 100 -3.16 -4.67 -9.95
CA GLU A 100 -3.75 -4.69 -11.28
C GLU A 100 -3.05 -5.74 -12.13
N GLN A 101 -3.79 -6.42 -13.00
CA GLN A 101 -3.21 -7.47 -13.83
C GLN A 101 -3.82 -7.50 -15.22
N ALA A 102 -2.94 -7.56 -16.21
CA ALA A 102 -3.28 -7.85 -17.59
C ALA A 102 -2.46 -9.04 -18.10
N GLU A 103 -2.61 -9.35 -19.39
CA GLU A 103 -1.89 -10.44 -20.03
C GLU A 103 -0.38 -10.23 -19.95
N LYS A 104 0.10 -9.02 -20.29
CA LYS A 104 1.53 -8.72 -20.42
C LYS A 104 2.14 -7.91 -19.27
N TYR A 105 1.41 -7.63 -18.20
CA TYR A 105 2.01 -7.02 -17.01
C TYR A 105 1.26 -7.40 -15.73
N ARG A 106 1.85 -7.02 -14.59
CA ARG A 106 1.23 -7.06 -13.27
C ARG A 106 1.70 -5.86 -12.45
N ILE A 107 0.77 -5.23 -11.76
CA ILE A 107 1.02 -4.32 -10.63
C ILE A 107 0.72 -5.12 -9.37
N GLU A 108 1.71 -5.22 -8.48
CA GLU A 108 1.53 -5.91 -7.20
C GLU A 108 0.54 -5.16 -6.30
N PRO A 109 -0.18 -5.84 -5.39
CA PRO A 109 -0.87 -5.15 -4.32
C PRO A 109 0.09 -4.29 -3.50
N SER A 110 -0.43 -3.25 -2.84
CA SER A 110 0.37 -2.35 -2.01
C SER A 110 -0.22 -2.13 -0.64
N LEU A 111 0.64 -1.83 0.34
CA LEU A 111 0.26 -1.37 1.67
C LEU A 111 0.88 0.00 1.91
N LYS A 112 0.05 0.96 2.33
CA LYS A 112 0.47 2.29 2.75
C LYS A 112 0.38 2.40 4.25
N LEU A 113 1.41 2.97 4.87
CA LEU A 113 1.49 3.25 6.30
C LEU A 113 2.06 4.64 6.51
N GLY A 114 1.58 5.35 7.51
CA GLY A 114 2.02 6.71 7.75
C GLY A 114 1.46 7.30 9.02
N PHE A 115 1.76 8.56 9.22
CA PHE A 115 1.42 9.31 10.40
C PHE A 115 1.01 10.72 10.00
N LEU A 116 0.00 11.24 10.70
CA LEU A 116 -0.49 12.59 10.58
C LEU A 116 -0.44 13.24 11.96
N THR A 117 0.13 14.44 12.04
CA THR A 117 0.03 15.30 13.21
C THR A 117 -0.33 16.72 12.80
N GLN A 118 -1.06 17.41 13.66
CA GLN A 118 -1.37 18.81 13.48
C GLN A 118 -1.10 19.60 14.75
N ILE A 119 -0.78 20.87 14.59
CA ILE A 119 -0.73 21.84 15.68
C ILE A 119 -1.60 23.03 15.33
N HIS A 120 -2.02 23.77 16.36
CA HIS A 120 -2.83 24.98 16.23
C HIS A 120 -2.02 26.18 16.73
N PRO A 121 -1.18 26.82 15.88
CA PRO A 121 -0.33 27.92 16.31
C PRO A 121 -1.11 29.10 16.90
N ASN A 122 -2.34 29.30 16.43
CA ASN A 122 -3.32 30.23 16.98
C ASN A 122 -4.74 29.69 16.71
N PRO A 123 -5.81 30.25 17.31
CA PRO A 123 -7.19 29.77 17.13
C PRO A 123 -7.69 29.75 15.68
N ASN A 124 -7.04 30.50 14.78
CA ASN A 124 -7.43 30.70 13.40
C ASN A 124 -6.46 30.02 12.41
N SER A 125 -5.60 29.12 12.89
CA SER A 125 -4.62 28.44 12.05
C SER A 125 -4.37 27.00 12.46
N THR A 126 -4.15 26.15 11.47
CA THR A 126 -3.73 24.76 11.63
C THR A 126 -2.51 24.50 10.78
N LEU A 127 -1.47 23.91 11.36
CA LEU A 127 -0.32 23.36 10.65
C LEU A 127 -0.39 21.84 10.73
N SER A 128 -0.49 21.16 9.59
CA SER A 128 -0.57 19.70 9.49
C SER A 128 0.67 19.14 8.79
N LEU A 129 1.24 18.08 9.35
CA LEU A 129 2.36 17.33 8.80
C LEU A 129 1.93 15.85 8.63
N SER A 130 2.14 15.33 7.44
CA SER A 130 1.89 13.93 7.08
C SER A 130 3.15 13.30 6.50
N VAL A 131 3.47 12.09 6.95
CA VAL A 131 4.51 11.25 6.37
C VAL A 131 3.91 9.88 6.07
N THR A 132 3.98 9.44 4.82
CA THR A 132 3.50 8.12 4.41
C THR A 132 4.59 7.35 3.68
N SER A 133 4.56 6.03 3.80
CA SER A 133 5.41 5.07 3.12
C SER A 133 4.54 3.99 2.47
N THR A 134 4.88 3.59 1.26
CA THR A 134 4.17 2.55 0.49
C THR A 134 5.11 1.38 0.20
N ILE A 135 4.63 0.17 0.49
CA ILE A 135 5.32 -1.10 0.29
C ILE A 135 4.52 -1.92 -0.73
N GLY A 136 5.19 -2.50 -1.73
CA GLY A 136 4.53 -3.20 -2.83
C GLY A 136 4.14 -2.26 -3.97
N GLY A 137 3.15 -2.63 -4.78
CA GLY A 137 2.69 -1.76 -5.88
C GLY A 137 3.58 -1.75 -7.13
N ASN A 138 4.58 -2.63 -7.24
CA ASN A 138 5.52 -2.59 -8.36
C ASN A 138 4.84 -3.02 -9.67
N LEU A 139 5.08 -2.27 -10.75
CA LEU A 139 4.70 -2.62 -12.11
C LEU A 139 5.81 -3.47 -12.75
N THR A 140 5.47 -4.67 -13.18
CA THR A 140 6.37 -5.56 -13.93
C THR A 140 5.70 -6.03 -15.22
N GLU A 141 6.33 -5.72 -16.35
CA GLU A 141 5.99 -6.24 -17.68
C GLU A 141 6.52 -7.68 -17.82
N LYS A 142 5.73 -8.54 -18.45
CA LYS A 142 6.02 -9.96 -18.65
C LYS A 142 6.56 -10.18 -20.07
N PRO A 143 7.57 -11.05 -20.24
CA PRO A 143 7.95 -11.50 -21.57
C PRO A 143 6.85 -12.39 -22.19
N CYS A 144 6.94 -12.60 -23.50
CA CYS A 144 6.19 -13.65 -24.19
C CYS A 144 7.11 -14.48 -25.07
N GLN A 145 6.56 -15.62 -25.51
CA GLN A 145 7.21 -16.49 -26.47
C GLN A 145 6.83 -16.03 -27.88
N ALA A 146 7.84 -15.70 -28.68
CA ALA A 146 7.70 -15.42 -30.10
C ALA A 146 8.31 -16.56 -30.90
N ASP A 147 7.58 -17.02 -31.92
CA ASP A 147 8.02 -18.05 -32.84
C ASP A 147 8.59 -17.38 -34.10
N TYR A 148 9.87 -17.62 -34.36
CA TYR A 148 10.59 -17.11 -35.53
C TYR A 148 10.75 -18.19 -36.62
N GLY A 149 9.89 -19.21 -36.60
CA GLY A 149 9.89 -20.29 -37.59
C GLY A 149 11.14 -21.17 -37.45
N ASP A 150 11.93 -21.28 -38.51
CA ASP A 150 13.12 -22.15 -38.54
C ASP A 150 14.21 -21.73 -37.54
N LEU A 151 14.19 -20.49 -37.05
CA LEU A 151 15.08 -20.02 -36.00
C LEU A 151 14.65 -20.51 -34.61
N GLY A 152 13.39 -20.91 -34.44
CA GLY A 152 12.83 -21.43 -33.19
C GLY A 152 12.04 -20.40 -32.39
N THR A 153 11.67 -20.79 -31.17
CA THR A 153 10.86 -19.98 -30.25
C THR A 153 11.72 -19.36 -29.17
N TYR A 154 11.58 -18.05 -28.96
CA TYR A 154 12.37 -17.28 -27.99
C TYR A 154 11.51 -16.41 -27.08
N SER A 155 12.00 -16.19 -25.87
CA SER A 155 11.42 -15.23 -24.93
C SER A 155 11.82 -13.81 -25.30
N VAL A 156 10.84 -12.94 -25.55
CA VAL A 156 11.05 -11.56 -26.01
C VAL A 156 10.16 -10.57 -25.26
N ASN A 157 10.48 -9.29 -25.40
CA ASN A 157 9.51 -8.23 -25.14
C ASN A 157 8.46 -8.22 -26.26
N CYS A 158 7.20 -8.45 -25.88
CA CYS A 158 6.10 -8.61 -26.84
C CYS A 158 5.89 -7.42 -27.75
N ARG A 159 6.19 -6.20 -27.29
CA ARG A 159 6.07 -4.99 -28.10
C ARG A 159 7.15 -4.88 -29.16
N LEU A 160 8.27 -5.57 -28.97
CA LEU A 160 9.44 -5.53 -29.84
C LEU A 160 9.65 -6.84 -30.62
N ALA A 161 8.73 -7.80 -30.52
CA ALA A 161 8.88 -9.13 -31.12
C ALA A 161 9.02 -9.10 -32.64
N ALA A 162 8.39 -8.14 -33.33
CA ALA A 162 8.46 -7.95 -34.78
C ALA A 162 9.58 -6.97 -35.22
N GLY A 163 10.45 -6.55 -34.30
CA GLY A 163 11.58 -5.67 -34.61
C GLY A 163 12.81 -6.42 -35.13
N GLU A 164 13.83 -5.66 -35.54
CA GLU A 164 15.13 -6.20 -36.01
C GLU A 164 16.09 -6.57 -34.86
N MET A 165 15.70 -6.26 -33.62
CA MET A 165 16.51 -6.49 -32.43
C MET A 165 16.57 -7.98 -32.07
N ALA A 166 17.74 -8.45 -31.61
CA ALA A 166 17.88 -9.83 -31.15
C ALA A 166 16.95 -10.14 -29.96
N PRO A 167 16.38 -11.36 -29.86
CA PRO A 167 15.42 -11.72 -28.82
C PRO A 167 15.84 -11.34 -27.39
N GLU A 168 17.09 -11.62 -27.03
CA GLU A 168 17.63 -11.36 -25.69
C GLU A 168 17.81 -9.86 -25.41
N GLU A 169 18.04 -9.06 -26.44
CA GLU A 169 18.16 -7.61 -26.32
C GLU A 169 16.81 -6.96 -26.07
N THR A 170 15.72 -7.52 -26.64
CA THR A 170 14.37 -6.99 -26.43
C THR A 170 13.95 -7.04 -24.96
N LEU A 171 14.40 -8.05 -24.20
CA LEU A 171 14.06 -8.25 -22.79
C LEU A 171 14.54 -7.10 -21.89
N LYS A 172 15.59 -6.38 -22.29
CA LYS A 172 16.11 -5.21 -21.56
C LYS A 172 15.12 -4.05 -21.54
N TYR A 173 14.13 -4.05 -22.43
CA TYR A 173 13.11 -3.03 -22.55
C TYR A 173 11.80 -3.38 -21.82
N LEU A 174 11.76 -4.51 -21.10
CA LEU A 174 10.64 -4.82 -20.22
C LEU A 174 10.55 -3.76 -19.11
N VAL A 175 9.36 -3.19 -18.95
CA VAL A 175 9.12 -2.20 -17.91
C VAL A 175 9.14 -2.86 -16.54
N ASN A 176 10.00 -2.36 -15.67
CA ASN A 176 9.98 -2.62 -14.24
C ASN A 176 10.02 -1.27 -13.51
N ALA A 177 8.91 -0.88 -12.89
CA ALA A 177 8.75 0.42 -12.26
C ALA A 177 8.20 0.28 -10.84
N LYS A 178 8.74 1.08 -9.92
CA LYS A 178 8.31 1.13 -8.53
C LYS A 178 7.40 2.34 -8.31
N PRO A 179 6.42 2.25 -7.40
CA PRO A 179 5.62 3.41 -7.02
C PRO A 179 6.46 4.40 -6.20
N GLU A 180 5.92 5.59 -5.96
CA GLU A 180 6.47 6.51 -4.96
C GLU A 180 6.42 5.83 -3.58
N THR A 181 7.60 5.57 -2.99
CA THR A 181 7.71 4.78 -1.76
C THR A 181 7.55 5.61 -0.50
N MET A 182 7.76 6.94 -0.57
CA MET A 182 7.65 7.83 0.59
C MET A 182 7.14 9.19 0.15
N ARG A 183 6.17 9.73 0.89
CA ARG A 183 5.59 11.05 0.63
C ARG A 183 5.53 11.86 1.91
N LEU A 184 6.10 13.06 1.86
CA LEU A 184 6.06 14.07 2.91
C LEU A 184 5.09 15.16 2.48
N TRP A 185 4.14 15.53 3.34
CA TRP A 185 3.21 16.60 3.07
C TRP A 185 3.12 17.55 4.27
N LEU A 186 3.23 18.84 4.00
CA LEU A 186 3.12 19.91 4.98
C LEU A 186 2.06 20.89 4.49
N ASN A 187 1.11 21.24 5.36
CA ASN A 187 0.02 22.15 5.02
C ASN A 187 -0.24 23.14 6.14
N TYR A 188 -0.36 24.40 5.77
CA TYR A 188 -0.76 25.47 6.67
C TYR A 188 -2.10 26.03 6.20
N ARG A 189 -3.12 25.97 7.07
CA ARG A 189 -4.48 26.43 6.79
C ARG A 189 -4.85 27.56 7.74
N LEU A 190 -5.36 28.65 7.19
CA LEU A 190 -5.95 29.77 7.92
C LEU A 190 -7.48 29.70 7.82
N THR A 191 -8.16 29.97 8.92
CA THR A 191 -9.64 30.08 8.99
C THR A 191 -10.01 31.48 9.47
N PHE A 192 -10.91 32.15 8.75
CA PHE A 192 -11.34 33.53 9.02
C PHE A 192 -12.77 33.57 9.56
#